data_AF-A0A4U6VRA4-F1
#
_entry.id   AF-A0A4U6VRA4-F1
#
_cell.length_a   1.000
_cell.length_b   1.000
_cell.length_c   1.000
_cell.angle_alpha   90.00
_cell.angle_beta   90.00
_cell.angle_gamma   90.00
#
_symmetry.space_group_name_H-M   'P 1'
#
loop_
_entity.id
_entity.type
_entity.pdbx_description
1 polymer ?
#
loop_
_entity_poly.entity_id
_entity_poly.type
_entity_poly.pdbx_seq_one_letter_code
_entity_poly.pdbx_strand_id
1 'polypeptide(L)'
;MISQMDSSDWPVIDALPSYGRGRELPGKRHQSLIFGSNLTDVIITGANGTIDGQGAIWWDWFHNHTLNYTRPPLVELMYSTRVVISNLTFTNSPFWNIHPVYCSQVLVQHLTILAPISSPNTDGIDPDSSTNVCIEDCYIRNGDDIVVIKSGWDEYGISFAHPSSNISIRNITGQTRNSAGIALGSEMSGGISDVRAEGIRIVNSVHGIRIKTAPGRGGYVKNVYVADVSLENVSIAIRITGNYGEHPDENYNKNALPTISNITIKNIVGVNISVAGMLQGIQGDPFSNICLSNVSLSVRSTNPWNCSLVEGYSNSVLPEICEQLRTSPGPGQVCYDGNSYPAAAAQPQSPQKSSASRLLNPFLYISWFLCR
;
A
#
# COMPACT_ATOMS: atom_id res chain seq x y z
N MET A 1 -21.41 -5.29 -12.85
CA MET A 1 -22.21 -5.78 -11.71
C MET A 1 -22.60 -4.59 -10.87
N ILE A 2 -23.79 -4.64 -10.26
CA ILE A 2 -24.30 -3.61 -9.35
C ILE A 2 -24.44 -4.30 -7.99
N SER A 3 -23.85 -3.74 -6.94
CA SER A 3 -23.99 -4.23 -5.57
C SER A 3 -25.41 -4.03 -5.01
N GLN A 4 -25.73 -4.67 -3.88
CA GLN A 4 -27.02 -4.48 -3.21
C GLN A 4 -26.90 -3.49 -2.04
N MET A 5 -27.96 -2.70 -1.80
CA MET A 5 -27.98 -1.60 -0.82
C MET A 5 -28.33 -2.06 0.61
N ASP A 6 -28.85 -3.27 0.80
CA ASP A 6 -29.18 -3.79 2.13
C ASP A 6 -27.99 -4.58 2.71
N SER A 7 -27.56 -4.21 3.93
CA SER A 7 -26.44 -4.88 4.61
C SER A 7 -26.68 -6.37 4.88
N SER A 8 -27.96 -6.81 4.93
CA SER A 8 -28.31 -8.21 5.15
C SER A 8 -28.00 -9.12 3.95
N ASP A 9 -27.83 -8.54 2.76
CA ASP A 9 -27.42 -9.24 1.55
C ASP A 9 -25.91 -9.53 1.51
N TRP A 10 -25.15 -8.98 2.45
CA TRP A 10 -23.70 -9.14 2.54
C TRP A 10 -23.33 -10.10 3.66
N PRO A 11 -22.85 -11.33 3.35
CA PRO A 11 -22.50 -12.31 4.36
C PRO A 11 -21.53 -11.76 5.40
N VAL A 12 -21.76 -12.09 6.66
CA VAL A 12 -20.86 -11.73 7.76
C VAL A 12 -19.89 -12.87 8.00
N ILE A 13 -18.61 -12.60 7.81
CA ILE A 13 -17.51 -13.56 7.96
C ILE A 13 -16.56 -13.13 9.08
N ASP A 14 -15.72 -14.05 9.52
CA ASP A 14 -14.76 -13.76 10.56
C ASP A 14 -13.73 -12.70 10.10
N ALA A 15 -13.16 -12.01 11.08
CA ALA A 15 -12.07 -11.07 10.84
C ALA A 15 -10.87 -11.77 10.20
N LEU A 16 -10.00 -10.97 9.57
CA LEU A 16 -8.72 -11.48 9.10
C LEU A 16 -7.90 -11.97 10.31
N PRO A 17 -7.32 -13.17 10.26
CA PRO A 17 -6.55 -13.71 11.38
C PRO A 17 -5.36 -12.84 11.76
N SER A 18 -4.78 -12.10 10.80
CA SER A 18 -3.68 -11.16 11.05
C SER A 18 -4.14 -9.81 11.63
N TYR A 19 -5.43 -9.59 11.88
CA TYR A 19 -5.98 -8.34 12.42
C TYR A 19 -6.67 -8.51 13.78
N GLY A 20 -7.04 -9.74 14.16
CA GLY A 20 -7.74 -10.06 15.41
C GLY A 20 -9.22 -9.64 15.47
N ARG A 21 -9.61 -8.61 14.71
CA ARG A 21 -10.97 -8.05 14.65
C ARG A 21 -11.23 -7.38 13.30
N GLY A 22 -12.47 -6.97 13.08
CA GLY A 22 -12.83 -6.04 12.01
C GLY A 22 -12.05 -4.73 12.11
N ARG A 23 -11.63 -4.22 10.94
CA ARG A 23 -10.78 -3.02 10.84
C ARG A 23 -11.43 -1.76 11.39
N GLU A 24 -12.76 -1.67 11.28
CA GLU A 24 -13.53 -0.49 11.71
C GLU A 24 -14.25 -0.74 13.03
N LEU A 25 -14.72 -1.96 13.25
CA LEU A 25 -15.53 -2.35 14.41
C LEU A 25 -15.03 -3.67 15.02
N PRO A 26 -15.12 -3.85 16.35
CA PRO A 26 -14.76 -5.12 16.97
C PRO A 26 -15.59 -6.28 16.42
N GLY A 27 -15.01 -7.47 16.34
CA GLY A 27 -15.70 -8.68 15.90
C GLY A 27 -15.60 -8.94 14.40
N LYS A 28 -16.69 -9.39 13.79
CA LYS A 28 -16.78 -9.86 12.40
C LYS A 28 -16.81 -8.72 11.37
N ARG A 29 -16.83 -9.07 10.09
CA ARG A 29 -16.88 -8.14 8.95
C ARG A 29 -17.82 -8.62 7.85
N HIS A 30 -18.30 -7.70 7.01
CA HIS A 30 -18.98 -8.11 5.78
C HIS A 30 -17.97 -8.64 4.75
N GLN A 31 -18.33 -9.71 4.06
CA GLN A 31 -17.61 -10.27 2.92
C GLN A 31 -17.64 -9.30 1.73
N SER A 32 -16.60 -9.27 0.89
CA SER A 32 -16.55 -8.40 -0.29
C SER A 32 -17.59 -8.75 -1.36
N LEU A 33 -17.85 -7.81 -2.28
CA LEU A 33 -18.82 -8.02 -3.38
C LEU A 33 -18.31 -9.10 -4.33
N ILE A 34 -17.03 -9.00 -4.69
CA ILE A 34 -16.31 -10.04 -5.41
C ILE A 34 -15.37 -10.67 -4.39
N PHE A 35 -15.68 -11.89 -3.98
CA PHE A 35 -14.92 -12.65 -2.99
C PHE A 35 -14.40 -13.96 -3.58
N GLY A 36 -13.18 -14.33 -3.22
CA GLY A 36 -12.62 -15.64 -3.52
C GLY A 36 -11.56 -16.03 -2.49
N SER A 37 -11.46 -17.33 -2.18
CA SER A 37 -10.47 -17.82 -1.22
C SER A 37 -9.89 -19.16 -1.67
N ASN A 38 -8.58 -19.37 -1.46
CA ASN A 38 -7.87 -20.59 -1.86
C ASN A 38 -7.97 -20.90 -3.35
N LEU A 39 -7.93 -19.87 -4.19
CA LEU A 39 -8.07 -19.99 -5.64
C LEU A 39 -6.71 -19.99 -6.33
N THR A 40 -6.70 -20.50 -7.56
CA THR A 40 -5.53 -20.56 -8.41
C THR A 40 -5.95 -20.21 -9.83
N ASP A 41 -5.15 -19.41 -10.55
CA ASP A 41 -5.45 -18.95 -11.91
C ASP A 41 -6.75 -18.13 -12.00
N VAL A 42 -6.84 -17.10 -11.15
CA VAL A 42 -8.00 -16.19 -11.09
C VAL A 42 -7.80 -15.04 -12.07
N ILE A 43 -8.76 -14.82 -12.97
CA ILE A 43 -8.73 -13.70 -13.92
C ILE A 43 -10.03 -12.91 -13.79
N ILE A 44 -9.92 -11.66 -13.36
CA ILE A 44 -11.00 -10.67 -13.30
C ILE A 44 -10.66 -9.60 -14.33
N THR A 45 -11.29 -9.66 -15.51
CA THR A 45 -10.99 -8.73 -16.60
C THR A 45 -12.25 -8.22 -17.28
N GLY A 46 -12.14 -7.07 -17.93
CA GLY A 46 -13.19 -6.53 -18.79
C GLY A 46 -12.62 -5.79 -19.99
N ALA A 47 -13.48 -5.29 -20.87
CA ALA A 47 -13.10 -4.35 -21.93
C ALA A 47 -13.41 -2.92 -21.46
N ASN A 48 -12.80 -2.50 -20.35
CA ASN A 48 -13.14 -1.28 -19.60
C ASN A 48 -14.59 -1.27 -19.07
N GLY A 49 -15.09 -2.44 -18.65
CA GLY A 49 -16.40 -2.54 -18.01
C GLY A 49 -16.40 -1.95 -16.59
N THR A 50 -17.57 -1.53 -16.12
CA THR A 50 -17.73 -0.91 -14.79
C THR A 50 -18.31 -1.88 -13.75
N ILE A 51 -17.70 -1.91 -12.57
CA ILE A 51 -18.22 -2.54 -11.35
C ILE A 51 -18.51 -1.43 -10.35
N ASP A 52 -19.78 -1.25 -10.01
CA ASP A 52 -20.24 -0.22 -9.08
C ASP A 52 -20.62 -0.83 -7.73
N GLY A 53 -19.90 -0.42 -6.68
CA GLY A 53 -20.06 -0.89 -5.30
C GLY A 53 -21.14 -0.16 -4.50
N GLN A 54 -21.79 0.86 -5.07
CA GLN A 54 -22.88 1.63 -4.45
C GLN A 54 -22.62 2.03 -2.98
N GLY A 55 -21.38 2.42 -2.68
CA GLY A 55 -20.89 2.63 -1.32
C GLY A 55 -21.55 3.77 -0.53
N ALA A 56 -22.39 4.61 -1.15
CA ALA A 56 -22.99 5.77 -0.51
C ALA A 56 -23.70 5.46 0.82
N ILE A 57 -24.53 4.41 0.84
CA ILE A 57 -25.24 4.00 2.06
C ILE A 57 -24.29 3.52 3.17
N TRP A 58 -23.20 2.84 2.79
CA TRP A 58 -22.18 2.38 3.72
C TRP A 58 -21.40 3.55 4.32
N TRP A 59 -21.10 4.58 3.53
CA TRP A 59 -20.45 5.80 3.99
C TRP A 59 -21.35 6.57 4.95
N ASP A 60 -22.65 6.64 4.67
CA ASP A 60 -23.63 7.26 5.57
C ASP A 60 -23.69 6.52 6.91
N TRP A 61 -23.73 5.18 6.91
CA TRP A 61 -23.68 4.39 8.15
C TRP A 61 -22.37 4.55 8.91
N PHE A 62 -21.24 4.65 8.20
CA PHE A 62 -19.94 4.91 8.82
C PHE A 62 -19.92 6.26 9.53
N HIS A 63 -20.33 7.33 8.84
CA HIS A 63 -20.35 8.69 9.40
C HIS A 63 -21.37 8.84 10.54
N ASN A 64 -22.48 8.12 10.49
CA ASN A 64 -23.50 8.14 11.55
C ASN A 64 -23.23 7.14 12.68
N HIS A 65 -22.12 6.38 12.62
CA HIS A 65 -21.76 5.35 13.59
C HIS A 65 -22.85 4.28 13.80
N THR A 66 -23.54 3.90 12.72
CA THR A 66 -24.64 2.90 12.75
C THR A 66 -24.27 1.57 12.09
N LEU A 67 -22.98 1.36 11.78
CA LEU A 67 -22.49 0.07 11.28
C LEU A 67 -22.58 -1.00 12.38
N ASN A 68 -22.98 -2.21 12.00
CA ASN A 68 -22.95 -3.38 12.89
C ASN A 68 -21.62 -4.14 12.79
N TYR A 69 -21.00 -4.12 11.62
CA TYR A 69 -19.75 -4.81 11.30
C TYR A 69 -18.89 -3.93 10.38
N THR A 70 -17.60 -4.27 10.25
CA THR A 70 -16.71 -3.60 9.27
C THR A 70 -17.28 -3.73 7.86
N ARG A 71 -17.24 -2.62 7.11
CA ARG A 71 -17.75 -2.52 5.73
C ARG A 71 -17.01 -3.48 4.79
N PRO A 72 -17.69 -3.97 3.73
CA PRO A 72 -17.08 -4.91 2.81
C PRO A 72 -16.13 -4.20 1.82
N PRO A 73 -14.93 -4.74 1.54
CA PRO A 73 -14.16 -4.35 0.37
C PRO A 73 -14.94 -4.60 -0.92
N LEU A 74 -14.57 -3.95 -2.03
CA LEU A 74 -15.20 -4.22 -3.32
C LEU A 74 -14.74 -5.56 -3.91
N VAL A 75 -13.43 -5.79 -3.94
CA VAL A 75 -12.81 -7.04 -4.38
C VAL A 75 -11.85 -7.53 -3.30
N GLU A 76 -12.07 -8.73 -2.79
CA GLU A 76 -11.16 -9.40 -1.85
C GLU A 76 -10.85 -10.81 -2.33
N LEU A 77 -9.56 -11.08 -2.51
CA LEU A 77 -9.07 -12.43 -2.79
C LEU A 77 -8.16 -12.86 -1.66
N MET A 78 -8.50 -13.98 -1.03
CA MET A 78 -7.77 -14.53 0.11
C MET A 78 -6.99 -15.77 -0.32
N TYR A 79 -5.78 -15.98 0.22
CA TYR A 79 -5.03 -17.24 0.07
C TYR A 79 -4.91 -17.73 -1.39
N SER A 80 -4.83 -16.82 -2.36
CA SER A 80 -4.96 -17.15 -3.78
C SER A 80 -3.63 -16.95 -4.50
N THR A 81 -3.43 -17.69 -5.59
CA THR A 81 -2.22 -17.59 -6.41
C THR A 81 -2.51 -17.40 -7.89
N ARG A 82 -1.64 -16.67 -8.59
CA ARG A 82 -1.79 -16.33 -10.02
C ARG A 82 -3.11 -15.58 -10.27
N VAL A 83 -3.20 -14.41 -9.65
CA VAL A 83 -4.35 -13.51 -9.73
C VAL A 83 -4.09 -12.41 -10.75
N VAL A 84 -5.00 -12.21 -11.70
CA VAL A 84 -4.96 -11.10 -12.65
C VAL A 84 -6.24 -10.28 -12.51
N ILE A 85 -6.11 -8.99 -12.23
CA ILE A 85 -7.21 -8.01 -12.24
C ILE A 85 -6.85 -6.93 -13.25
N SER A 86 -7.61 -6.82 -14.34
CA SER A 86 -7.22 -5.89 -15.40
C SER A 86 -8.34 -5.29 -16.23
N ASN A 87 -8.07 -4.14 -16.86
CA ASN A 87 -8.93 -3.53 -17.89
C ASN A 87 -10.38 -3.29 -17.41
N LEU A 88 -10.52 -2.74 -16.20
CA LEU A 88 -11.81 -2.52 -15.55
C LEU A 88 -11.87 -1.13 -14.90
N THR A 89 -13.09 -0.63 -14.78
CA THR A 89 -13.42 0.53 -13.96
C THR A 89 -14.14 0.06 -12.69
N PHE A 90 -13.66 0.46 -11.52
CA PHE A 90 -14.30 0.24 -10.23
C PHE A 90 -14.82 1.57 -9.69
N THR A 91 -16.08 1.62 -9.26
CA THR A 91 -16.69 2.84 -8.72
C THR A 91 -17.33 2.61 -7.36
N ASN A 92 -17.28 3.64 -6.51
CA ASN A 92 -18.04 3.74 -5.26
C ASN A 92 -17.89 2.51 -4.35
N SER A 93 -16.66 2.06 -4.09
CA SER A 93 -16.45 0.99 -3.12
C SER A 93 -16.99 1.35 -1.73
N PRO A 94 -17.68 0.44 -1.02
CA PRO A 94 -18.10 0.65 0.37
C PRO A 94 -16.94 0.93 1.32
N PHE A 95 -15.78 0.30 1.08
CA PHE A 95 -14.55 0.38 1.88
C PHE A 95 -13.33 0.31 0.92
N TRP A 96 -12.29 -0.47 1.23
CA TRP A 96 -11.15 -0.73 0.32
C TRP A 96 -11.60 -1.30 -1.03
N ASN A 97 -10.94 -0.92 -2.12
CA ASN A 97 -11.34 -1.33 -3.47
C ASN A 97 -10.77 -2.71 -3.84
N ILE A 98 -9.45 -2.82 -4.01
CA ILE A 98 -8.79 -4.06 -4.48
C ILE A 98 -7.88 -4.60 -3.37
N HIS A 99 -8.32 -5.67 -2.70
CA HIS A 99 -7.65 -6.22 -1.52
C HIS A 99 -7.21 -7.68 -1.74
N PRO A 100 -6.06 -7.91 -2.39
CA PRO A 100 -5.42 -9.22 -2.37
C PRO A 100 -4.75 -9.42 -1.00
N VAL A 101 -5.25 -10.40 -0.24
CA VAL A 101 -4.75 -10.71 1.10
C VAL A 101 -4.26 -12.16 1.20
N TYR A 102 -3.06 -12.37 1.74
CA TYR A 102 -2.41 -13.68 1.77
C TYR A 102 -2.20 -14.30 0.37
N CYS A 103 -2.06 -13.46 -0.65
CA CYS A 103 -1.96 -13.89 -2.03
C CYS A 103 -0.50 -13.95 -2.50
N SER A 104 -0.26 -14.72 -3.55
CA SER A 104 1.06 -14.79 -4.19
C SER A 104 0.93 -14.72 -5.71
N GLN A 105 1.85 -14.03 -6.39
CA GLN A 105 1.73 -13.81 -7.83
C GLN A 105 0.39 -13.11 -8.10
N VAL A 106 0.37 -11.78 -7.92
CA VAL A 106 -0.78 -10.91 -8.21
C VAL A 106 -0.38 -9.87 -9.25
N LEU A 107 -1.20 -9.69 -10.28
CA LEU A 107 -1.06 -8.64 -11.29
C LEU A 107 -2.34 -7.78 -11.30
N VAL A 108 -2.19 -6.50 -11.01
CA VAL A 108 -3.25 -5.49 -11.11
C VAL A 108 -2.82 -4.46 -12.15
N GLN A 109 -3.52 -4.38 -13.27
CA GLN A 109 -3.08 -3.50 -14.37
C GLN A 109 -4.23 -2.82 -15.11
N HIS A 110 -4.00 -1.63 -15.65
CA HIS A 110 -4.97 -0.93 -16.51
C HIS A 110 -6.33 -0.72 -15.82
N LEU A 111 -6.31 -0.33 -14.53
CA LEU A 111 -7.52 -0.06 -13.76
C LEU A 111 -7.83 1.43 -13.68
N THR A 112 -9.13 1.75 -13.66
CA THR A 112 -9.65 3.04 -13.23
C THR A 112 -10.45 2.85 -11.94
N ILE A 113 -10.07 3.50 -10.84
CA ILE A 113 -10.76 3.39 -9.55
C ILE A 113 -11.29 4.77 -9.15
N LEU A 114 -12.60 4.89 -8.94
CA LEU A 114 -13.27 6.16 -8.70
C LEU A 114 -14.20 6.10 -7.49
N ALA A 115 -14.00 6.97 -6.52
CA ALA A 115 -14.96 7.25 -5.47
C ALA A 115 -14.99 8.77 -5.20
N PRO A 116 -16.09 9.31 -4.63
CA PRO A 116 -16.08 10.67 -4.14
C PRO A 116 -14.89 10.90 -3.21
N ILE A 117 -14.23 12.05 -3.37
CA ILE A 117 -13.05 12.45 -2.59
C ILE A 117 -13.37 12.56 -1.08
N SER A 118 -14.65 12.61 -0.68
CA SER A 118 -15.10 12.58 0.71
C SER A 118 -15.41 11.18 1.26
N SER A 119 -15.33 10.13 0.44
CA SER A 119 -15.67 8.76 0.86
C SER A 119 -14.64 8.23 1.89
N PRO A 120 -15.08 7.67 3.02
CA PRO A 120 -14.16 7.22 4.06
C PRO A 120 -13.54 5.86 3.71
N ASN A 121 -12.21 5.75 3.84
CA ASN A 121 -11.46 4.49 3.75
C ASN A 121 -11.66 3.75 2.43
N THR A 122 -11.68 4.49 1.32
CA THR A 122 -11.82 3.93 -0.03
C THR A 122 -10.48 3.70 -0.70
N ASP A 123 -9.53 3.12 0.03
CA ASP A 123 -8.17 2.78 -0.42
C ASP A 123 -8.21 2.09 -1.80
N GLY A 124 -7.29 2.45 -2.69
CA GLY A 124 -7.33 2.02 -4.09
C GLY A 124 -6.90 0.56 -4.28
N ILE A 125 -5.65 0.26 -3.96
CA ILE A 125 -5.11 -1.10 -4.08
C ILE A 125 -4.28 -1.40 -2.83
N ASP A 126 -4.64 -2.51 -2.17
CA ASP A 126 -4.20 -2.86 -0.83
C ASP A 126 -3.55 -4.25 -0.80
N PRO A 127 -2.32 -4.45 -1.31
CA PRO A 127 -1.63 -5.71 -1.07
C PRO A 127 -1.38 -5.90 0.42
N ASP A 128 -2.02 -6.92 1.00
CA ASP A 128 -1.94 -7.23 2.42
C ASP A 128 -1.37 -8.62 2.62
N SER A 129 -0.24 -8.71 3.34
CA SER A 129 0.43 -9.99 3.61
C SER A 129 0.61 -10.82 2.31
N SER A 130 1.00 -10.17 1.21
CA SER A 130 0.99 -10.76 -0.14
C SER A 130 2.35 -10.63 -0.83
N THR A 131 2.70 -11.61 -1.67
CA THR A 131 4.04 -11.71 -2.27
C THR A 131 4.06 -11.74 -3.79
N ASN A 132 5.08 -11.16 -4.42
CA ASN A 132 5.20 -11.08 -5.88
C ASN A 132 3.99 -10.36 -6.50
N VAL A 133 3.82 -9.08 -6.17
CA VAL A 133 2.68 -8.27 -6.59
C VAL A 133 3.13 -7.19 -7.59
N CYS A 134 2.46 -7.13 -8.75
CA CYS A 134 2.59 -6.05 -9.72
C CYS A 134 1.35 -5.16 -9.71
N ILE A 135 1.56 -3.86 -9.62
CA ILE A 135 0.51 -2.85 -9.80
C ILE A 135 0.98 -1.86 -10.86
N GLU A 136 0.26 -1.75 -11.98
CA GLU A 136 0.74 -0.95 -13.11
C GLU A 136 -0.36 -0.25 -13.90
N ASP A 137 -0.03 0.93 -14.44
CA ASP A 137 -0.87 1.60 -15.45
C ASP A 137 -2.29 1.90 -14.92
N CYS A 138 -2.41 2.37 -13.67
CA CYS A 138 -3.68 2.62 -13.01
C CYS A 138 -3.95 4.12 -12.78
N TYR A 139 -5.22 4.52 -12.91
CA TYR A 139 -5.73 5.82 -12.50
C TYR A 139 -6.66 5.69 -11.30
N ILE A 140 -6.35 6.39 -10.19
CA ILE A 140 -7.07 6.23 -8.93
C ILE A 140 -7.47 7.59 -8.36
N ARG A 141 -8.76 7.78 -8.14
CA ARG A 141 -9.33 8.97 -7.51
C ARG A 141 -10.32 8.56 -6.43
N ASN A 142 -9.95 8.70 -5.17
CA ASN A 142 -10.69 8.18 -4.03
C ASN A 142 -10.59 9.10 -2.80
N GLY A 143 -11.12 8.65 -1.65
CA GLY A 143 -11.08 9.42 -0.41
C GLY A 143 -9.91 9.08 0.53
N ASP A 144 -9.20 7.97 0.29
CA ASP A 144 -8.10 7.48 1.15
C ASP A 144 -6.84 7.12 0.33
N ASP A 145 -5.98 6.21 0.78
CA ASP A 145 -4.69 5.92 0.12
C ASP A 145 -4.88 5.44 -1.34
N ILE A 146 -4.03 5.89 -2.27
CA ILE A 146 -4.10 5.47 -3.68
C ILE A 146 -3.57 4.03 -3.85
N VAL A 147 -2.37 3.75 -3.34
CA VAL A 147 -1.85 2.39 -3.17
C VAL A 147 -1.25 2.30 -1.77
N VAL A 148 -1.63 1.27 -1.01
CA VAL A 148 -1.14 1.05 0.35
C VAL A 148 -0.74 -0.40 0.57
N ILE A 149 0.45 -0.61 1.11
CA ILE A 149 0.94 -1.96 1.42
C ILE A 149 0.73 -2.22 2.90
N LYS A 150 0.13 -3.37 3.22
CA LYS A 150 -0.18 -3.82 4.58
C LYS A 150 0.35 -5.24 4.82
N SER A 151 0.41 -5.67 6.07
CA SER A 151 0.81 -7.02 6.46
C SER A 151 0.33 -7.35 7.88
N GLY A 152 -0.96 -7.14 8.18
CA GLY A 152 -1.52 -7.42 9.51
C GLY A 152 -1.21 -6.39 10.61
N TRP A 153 -1.88 -6.52 11.75
CA TRP A 153 -2.00 -5.50 12.79
C TRP A 153 -1.56 -6.01 14.16
N ASP A 154 -0.56 -5.32 14.74
CA ASP A 154 0.03 -5.56 16.06
C ASP A 154 0.33 -7.05 16.34
N GLU A 155 0.01 -7.56 17.53
CA GLU A 155 0.29 -8.93 17.94
C GLU A 155 -0.35 -9.98 17.03
N TYR A 156 -1.47 -9.67 16.39
CA TYR A 156 -2.13 -10.56 15.43
C TYR A 156 -1.31 -10.66 14.14
N GLY A 157 -0.79 -9.53 13.65
CA GLY A 157 0.12 -9.54 12.51
C GLY A 157 1.47 -10.18 12.83
N ILE A 158 2.03 -9.91 14.02
CA ILE A 158 3.29 -10.51 14.50
C ILE A 158 3.14 -12.04 14.59
N SER A 159 2.05 -12.52 15.21
CA SER A 159 1.82 -13.96 15.39
C SER A 159 1.49 -14.68 14.09
N PHE A 160 0.74 -14.02 13.19
CA PHE A 160 0.44 -14.57 11.87
C PHE A 160 1.68 -14.66 10.98
N ALA A 161 2.66 -13.76 11.18
CA ALA A 161 4.01 -13.82 10.61
C ALA A 161 4.05 -13.97 9.09
N HIS A 162 3.15 -13.27 8.38
CA HIS A 162 3.04 -13.32 6.93
C HIS A 162 3.34 -11.94 6.32
N PRO A 163 4.51 -11.75 5.68
CA PRO A 163 4.91 -10.44 5.18
C PRO A 163 4.23 -10.09 3.84
N SER A 164 4.24 -8.80 3.53
CA SER A 164 4.08 -8.31 2.16
C SER A 164 5.45 -8.07 1.54
N SER A 165 5.80 -8.79 0.47
CA SER A 165 7.15 -8.69 -0.09
C SER A 165 7.26 -8.88 -1.60
N ASN A 166 8.29 -8.29 -2.20
CA ASN A 166 8.51 -8.28 -3.65
C ASN A 166 7.30 -7.66 -4.38
N ILE A 167 7.14 -6.35 -4.18
CA ILE A 167 6.02 -5.57 -4.71
C ILE A 167 6.55 -4.49 -5.65
N SER A 168 6.07 -4.49 -6.89
CA SER A 168 6.38 -3.49 -7.91
C SER A 168 5.14 -2.65 -8.21
N ILE A 169 5.29 -1.33 -8.17
CA ILE A 169 4.25 -0.35 -8.43
C ILE A 169 4.78 0.59 -9.52
N ARG A 170 4.12 0.68 -10.67
CA ARG A 170 4.60 1.51 -11.79
C ARG A 170 3.50 2.28 -12.50
N ASN A 171 3.83 3.47 -12.98
CA ASN A 171 2.94 4.28 -13.81
C ASN A 171 1.55 4.50 -13.19
N ILE A 172 1.52 5.05 -11.98
CA ILE A 172 0.27 5.34 -11.25
C ILE A 172 0.00 6.83 -11.27
N THR A 173 -1.21 7.21 -11.65
CA THR A 173 -1.70 8.58 -11.48
C THR A 173 -2.86 8.59 -10.50
N GLY A 174 -2.85 9.50 -9.53
CA GLY A 174 -4.00 9.59 -8.64
C GLY A 174 -4.18 10.87 -7.84
N GLN A 175 -5.35 10.94 -7.22
CA GLN A 175 -5.78 12.01 -6.32
C GLN A 175 -6.54 11.43 -5.11
N THR A 176 -6.22 11.93 -3.91
CA THR A 176 -6.94 11.64 -2.66
C THR A 176 -7.15 12.91 -1.83
N ARG A 177 -8.14 12.97 -0.93
CA ARG A 177 -8.34 14.18 -0.08
C ARG A 177 -7.57 14.18 1.21
N ASN A 178 -7.49 13.03 1.87
CA ASN A 178 -7.19 12.96 3.30
C ASN A 178 -6.05 11.99 3.62
N SER A 179 -5.47 11.36 2.60
CA SER A 179 -4.46 10.30 2.79
C SER A 179 -3.30 10.42 1.80
N ALA A 180 -2.63 9.32 1.46
CA ALA A 180 -1.41 9.31 0.67
C ALA A 180 -1.55 8.80 -0.76
N GLY A 181 -0.61 9.22 -1.61
CA GLY A 181 -0.35 8.58 -2.89
C GLY A 181 0.15 7.15 -2.73
N ILE A 182 1.34 7.01 -2.18
CA ILE A 182 1.93 5.70 -1.88
C ILE A 182 2.08 5.59 -0.37
N ALA A 183 1.44 4.60 0.24
CA ALA A 183 1.51 4.33 1.66
C ALA A 183 2.08 2.96 1.99
N LEU A 184 2.78 2.88 3.12
CA LEU A 184 3.16 1.62 3.76
C LEU A 184 2.64 1.65 5.20
N GLY A 185 1.87 0.63 5.58
CA GLY A 185 1.18 0.54 6.87
C GLY A 185 -0.25 1.16 6.88
N SER A 186 -0.84 1.44 8.03
CA SER A 186 -0.22 1.31 9.36
C SER A 186 -0.10 -0.13 9.84
N GLU A 187 -0.91 -1.02 9.28
CA GLU A 187 -0.97 -2.44 9.62
C GLU A 187 0.20 -3.13 8.92
N MET A 188 1.38 -3.14 9.53
CA MET A 188 2.65 -3.61 8.94
C MET A 188 3.34 -4.73 9.75
N SER A 189 2.62 -5.35 10.67
CA SER A 189 3.19 -6.12 11.78
C SER A 189 3.79 -7.48 11.38
N GLY A 190 3.33 -8.08 10.30
CA GLY A 190 3.93 -9.25 9.65
C GLY A 190 5.19 -8.93 8.83
N GLY A 191 5.49 -7.65 8.60
CA GLY A 191 6.63 -7.17 7.83
C GLY A 191 6.29 -6.75 6.39
N ILE A 192 6.88 -5.64 5.95
CA ILE A 192 6.84 -5.16 4.57
C ILE A 192 8.29 -5.05 4.07
N SER A 193 8.60 -5.70 2.95
CA SER A 193 9.95 -5.62 2.37
C SER A 193 10.00 -5.67 0.85
N ASP A 194 11.09 -5.15 0.28
CA ASP A 194 11.38 -5.26 -1.15
C ASP A 194 10.25 -4.66 -1.99
N VAL A 195 10.01 -3.36 -1.76
CA VAL A 195 8.98 -2.58 -2.44
C VAL A 195 9.65 -1.61 -3.39
N ARG A 196 9.22 -1.60 -4.65
CA ARG A 196 9.67 -0.69 -5.69
C ARG A 196 8.50 0.08 -6.27
N ALA A 197 8.50 1.41 -6.17
CA ALA A 197 7.46 2.28 -6.69
C ALA A 197 8.05 3.35 -7.62
N GLU A 198 7.69 3.34 -8.90
CA GLU A 198 8.30 4.20 -9.93
C GLU A 198 7.28 4.84 -10.89
N GLY A 199 7.56 6.04 -11.37
CA GLY A 199 6.69 6.72 -12.34
C GLY A 199 5.34 7.07 -11.75
N ILE A 200 5.33 7.78 -10.62
CA ILE A 200 4.11 8.09 -9.86
C ILE A 200 3.74 9.57 -10.03
N ARG A 201 2.47 9.87 -10.30
CA ARG A 201 1.93 11.23 -10.35
C ARG A 201 0.80 11.41 -9.36
N ILE A 202 1.03 12.22 -8.33
CA ILE A 202 0.04 12.52 -7.28
C ILE A 202 -0.37 13.98 -7.37
N VAL A 203 -1.66 14.23 -7.45
CA VAL A 203 -2.21 15.60 -7.56
C VAL A 203 -3.25 15.86 -6.46
N ASN A 204 -3.34 17.11 -6.02
CA ASN A 204 -4.41 17.60 -5.13
C ASN A 204 -4.65 16.71 -3.90
N SER A 205 -3.57 16.33 -3.20
CA SER A 205 -3.59 15.32 -2.14
C SER A 205 -2.93 15.80 -0.84
N VAL A 206 -3.21 15.14 0.28
CA VAL A 206 -2.58 15.52 1.56
C VAL A 206 -1.16 14.99 1.65
N HIS A 207 -0.94 13.69 1.44
CA HIS A 207 0.39 13.09 1.49
C HIS A 207 0.84 12.58 0.11
N GLY A 208 2.10 12.79 -0.24
CA GLY A 208 2.71 12.15 -1.41
C GLY A 208 3.09 10.70 -1.09
N ILE A 209 4.22 10.54 -0.39
CA ILE A 209 4.75 9.26 0.09
C ILE A 209 4.57 9.18 1.60
N ARG A 210 4.04 8.07 2.12
CA ARG A 210 3.73 7.92 3.54
C ARG A 210 4.17 6.56 4.11
N ILE A 211 4.87 6.56 5.24
CA ILE A 211 5.13 5.36 6.04
C ILE A 211 4.50 5.57 7.43
N LYS A 212 3.65 4.63 7.84
CA LYS A 212 2.85 4.70 9.08
C LYS A 212 3.21 3.53 9.97
N THR A 213 3.65 3.80 11.21
CA THR A 213 3.85 2.79 12.24
C THR A 213 3.71 3.39 13.65
N ALA A 214 3.78 2.56 14.68
CA ALA A 214 3.67 2.94 16.08
C ALA A 214 4.34 1.89 16.99
N PRO A 215 4.72 2.23 18.24
CA PRO A 215 5.00 1.24 19.27
C PRO A 215 3.83 0.27 19.41
N GLY A 216 4.10 -1.03 19.42
CA GLY A 216 3.06 -2.07 19.34
C GLY A 216 3.08 -2.86 18.04
N ARG A 217 3.47 -2.20 16.95
CA ARG A 217 3.44 -2.82 15.62
C ARG A 217 4.43 -3.97 15.46
N GLY A 218 5.59 -3.89 16.11
CA GLY A 218 6.70 -4.81 15.82
C GLY A 218 7.03 -4.87 14.33
N GLY A 219 7.50 -6.03 13.85
CA GLY A 219 7.74 -6.23 12.41
C GLY A 219 8.76 -5.26 11.82
N TYR A 220 8.64 -4.98 10.53
CA TYR A 220 9.57 -4.11 9.81
C TYR A 220 8.95 -3.49 8.56
N VAL A 221 9.44 -2.31 8.16
CA VAL A 221 9.39 -1.81 6.78
C VAL A 221 10.82 -1.63 6.31
N LYS A 222 11.27 -2.43 5.34
CA LYS A 222 12.65 -2.37 4.86
C LYS A 222 12.80 -2.54 3.36
N ASN A 223 13.91 -2.06 2.81
CA ASN A 223 14.25 -2.22 1.39
C ASN A 223 13.15 -1.63 0.49
N VAL A 224 12.87 -0.35 0.69
CA VAL A 224 11.84 0.38 -0.06
C VAL A 224 12.53 1.35 -1.00
N TYR A 225 12.21 1.31 -2.28
CA TYR A 225 12.71 2.21 -3.29
C TYR A 225 11.54 2.92 -3.98
N VAL A 226 11.43 4.24 -3.78
CA VAL A 226 10.44 5.09 -4.43
C VAL A 226 11.17 6.08 -5.32
N ALA A 227 10.92 6.05 -6.63
CA ALA A 227 11.56 6.94 -7.58
C ALA A 227 10.63 7.53 -8.64
N ASP A 228 11.11 8.58 -9.31
CA ASP A 228 10.45 9.21 -10.45
C ASP A 228 9.01 9.62 -10.13
N VAL A 229 8.87 10.47 -9.10
CA VAL A 229 7.57 10.93 -8.59
C VAL A 229 7.36 12.42 -8.89
N SER A 230 6.21 12.73 -9.46
CA SER A 230 5.72 14.10 -9.62
C SER A 230 4.58 14.40 -8.65
N LEU A 231 4.70 15.50 -7.91
CA LEU A 231 3.73 15.94 -6.91
C LEU A 231 3.20 17.33 -7.27
N GLU A 232 1.88 17.51 -7.29
CA GLU A 232 1.26 18.81 -7.59
C GLU A 232 0.14 19.12 -6.60
N ASN A 233 0.24 20.29 -5.96
CA ASN A 233 -0.73 20.72 -4.93
C ASN A 233 -0.88 19.66 -3.82
N VAL A 234 0.26 19.23 -3.27
CA VAL A 234 0.32 18.24 -2.18
C VAL A 234 0.64 18.92 -0.86
N SER A 235 -0.05 18.59 0.23
CA SER A 235 0.21 19.24 1.53
C SER A 235 1.56 18.84 2.13
N ILE A 236 1.84 17.55 2.25
CA ILE A 236 3.11 17.02 2.78
C ILE A 236 3.68 16.02 1.77
N ALA A 237 4.79 16.36 1.12
CA ALA A 237 5.34 15.49 0.08
C ALA A 237 5.83 14.15 0.63
N ILE A 238 6.52 14.15 1.77
CA ILE A 238 7.05 12.93 2.42
C ILE A 238 6.66 12.90 3.89
N ARG A 239 5.96 11.85 4.33
CA ARG A 239 5.56 11.68 5.74
C ARG A 239 5.99 10.30 6.26
N ILE A 240 6.87 10.28 7.24
CA ILE A 240 7.22 9.05 7.98
C ILE A 240 6.84 9.29 9.43
N THR A 241 6.00 8.42 10.00
CA THR A 241 5.47 8.60 11.34
C THR A 241 5.58 7.32 12.15
N GLY A 242 6.27 7.40 13.28
CA GLY A 242 6.37 6.35 14.30
C GLY A 242 5.35 6.45 15.42
N ASN A 243 4.32 7.30 15.28
CA ASN A 243 3.28 7.48 16.29
C ASN A 243 1.87 7.47 15.67
N TYR A 244 1.54 6.41 14.94
CA TYR A 244 0.22 6.23 14.34
C TYR A 244 -0.75 5.58 15.35
N GLY A 245 -1.64 6.39 15.93
CA GLY A 245 -2.40 6.04 17.16
C GLY A 245 -3.58 5.08 17.03
N GLU A 246 -3.57 4.14 16.09
CA GLU A 246 -4.63 3.14 15.95
C GLU A 246 -4.12 1.75 16.36
N HIS A 247 -4.87 1.02 17.19
CA HIS A 247 -4.56 -0.35 17.62
C HIS A 247 -5.84 -1.21 17.61
N PRO A 248 -5.77 -2.54 17.41
CA PRO A 248 -6.95 -3.39 17.36
C PRO A 248 -7.64 -3.41 18.73
N ASP A 249 -6.87 -3.41 19.81
CA ASP A 249 -7.36 -3.36 21.17
C ASP A 249 -6.26 -2.77 22.08
N GLU A 250 -6.43 -2.87 23.40
CA GLU A 250 -5.49 -2.32 24.39
C GLU A 250 -4.44 -3.34 24.87
N ASN A 251 -4.46 -4.58 24.39
CA ASN A 251 -3.60 -5.67 24.85
C ASN A 251 -2.28 -5.80 24.07
N TYR A 252 -2.07 -4.97 23.04
CA TYR A 252 -0.83 -4.97 22.27
C TYR A 252 0.39 -4.67 23.14
N ASN A 253 1.52 -5.28 22.78
CA ASN A 253 2.78 -5.05 23.48
C ASN A 253 3.40 -3.71 23.05
N LYS A 254 3.24 -2.65 23.85
CA LYS A 254 3.81 -1.30 23.61
C LYS A 254 5.34 -1.28 23.40
N ASN A 255 6.06 -2.32 23.85
CA ASN A 255 7.50 -2.45 23.65
C ASN A 255 7.88 -3.19 22.35
N ALA A 256 6.90 -3.68 21.58
CA ALA A 256 7.13 -4.25 20.26
C ALA A 256 7.36 -3.11 19.26
N LEU A 257 8.63 -2.71 19.11
CA LEU A 257 9.01 -1.62 18.23
C LEU A 257 9.30 -2.11 16.80
N PRO A 258 8.85 -1.37 15.77
CA PRO A 258 9.05 -1.69 14.37
C PRO A 258 10.43 -1.26 13.85
N THR A 259 11.09 -2.10 13.04
CA THR A 259 12.29 -1.65 12.31
C THR A 259 11.89 -0.93 11.01
N ILE A 260 12.21 0.36 10.90
CA ILE A 260 12.09 1.12 9.64
C ILE A 260 13.50 1.41 9.11
N SER A 261 13.88 0.80 7.99
CA SER A 261 15.25 0.91 7.47
C SER A 261 15.35 0.77 5.95
N ASN A 262 16.45 1.25 5.36
CA ASN A 262 16.75 1.13 3.92
C ASN A 262 15.60 1.67 3.04
N ILE A 263 15.28 2.95 3.26
CA ILE A 263 14.21 3.65 2.53
C ILE A 263 14.87 4.64 1.57
N THR A 264 14.80 4.39 0.26
CA THR A 264 15.27 5.31 -0.77
C THR A 264 14.09 6.06 -1.38
N ILE A 265 14.18 7.39 -1.39
CA ILE A 265 13.27 8.30 -2.08
C ILE A 265 14.09 9.13 -3.06
N LYS A 266 13.88 8.92 -4.35
CA LYS A 266 14.76 9.45 -5.41
C LYS A 266 14.00 10.14 -6.54
N ASN A 267 14.60 11.14 -7.18
CA ASN A 267 14.04 11.80 -8.37
C ASN A 267 12.59 12.29 -8.14
N ILE A 268 12.42 13.15 -7.13
CA ILE A 268 11.10 13.69 -6.77
C ILE A 268 11.02 15.15 -7.21
N VAL A 269 9.99 15.50 -7.97
CA VAL A 269 9.70 16.89 -8.34
C VAL A 269 8.33 17.27 -7.81
N GLY A 270 8.27 18.33 -7.01
CA GLY A 270 7.03 18.80 -6.40
C GLY A 270 6.77 20.27 -6.66
N VAL A 271 5.55 20.61 -7.08
CA VAL A 271 5.09 21.99 -7.23
C VAL A 271 3.91 22.27 -6.32
N ASN A 272 3.85 23.50 -5.79
CA ASN A 272 2.79 23.95 -4.89
C ASN A 272 2.65 23.07 -3.63
N ILE A 273 3.78 22.68 -3.04
CA ILE A 273 3.82 21.82 -1.85
C ILE A 273 3.64 22.67 -0.59
N SER A 274 2.87 22.23 0.42
CA SER A 274 2.80 23.00 1.68
C SER A 274 4.05 22.80 2.53
N VAL A 275 4.41 21.56 2.84
CA VAL A 275 5.58 21.14 3.65
C VAL A 275 6.33 20.05 2.89
N ALA A 276 7.67 20.15 2.80
CA ALA A 276 8.47 19.15 2.08
C ALA A 276 8.43 17.78 2.76
N GLY A 277 8.60 17.73 4.08
CA GLY A 277 8.40 16.48 4.78
C GLY A 277 8.40 16.54 6.29
N MET A 278 7.80 15.52 6.88
CA MET A 278 7.80 15.30 8.32
C MET A 278 8.21 13.85 8.58
N LEU A 279 9.40 13.65 9.14
CA LEU A 279 10.04 12.36 9.33
C LEU A 279 10.30 12.16 10.82
N GLN A 280 9.45 11.36 11.47
CA GLN A 280 9.42 11.22 12.92
C GLN A 280 9.52 9.74 13.29
N GLY A 281 10.67 9.34 13.84
CA GLY A 281 10.89 8.00 14.37
C GLY A 281 10.31 7.80 15.77
N ILE A 282 10.76 6.75 16.44
CA ILE A 282 10.31 6.35 17.78
C ILE A 282 11.40 6.63 18.81
N GLN A 283 11.01 7.10 19.99
CA GLN A 283 11.95 7.38 21.07
C GLN A 283 12.65 6.08 21.49
N GLY A 284 13.99 6.05 21.42
CA GLY A 284 14.78 4.85 21.73
C GLY A 284 14.93 3.86 20.56
N ASP A 285 14.25 4.09 19.43
CA ASP A 285 14.32 3.27 18.22
C ASP A 285 14.24 4.16 16.96
N PRO A 286 15.32 4.90 16.65
CA PRO A 286 15.34 5.81 15.52
C PRO A 286 15.26 5.04 14.19
N PHE A 287 14.57 5.63 13.20
CA PHE A 287 14.49 5.04 11.86
C PHE A 287 15.78 5.32 11.10
N SER A 288 16.38 4.31 10.49
CA SER A 288 17.75 4.37 9.97
C SER A 288 17.82 4.19 8.46
N ASN A 289 18.96 4.52 7.85
CA ASN A 289 19.21 4.35 6.42
C ASN A 289 18.11 4.93 5.51
N ILE A 290 17.63 6.13 5.85
CA ILE A 290 16.72 6.89 4.99
C ILE A 290 17.56 7.70 4.00
N CYS A 291 17.41 7.42 2.70
CA CYS A 291 18.12 8.09 1.62
C CYS A 291 17.19 9.00 0.82
N LEU A 292 17.49 10.29 0.72
CA LEU A 292 16.83 11.22 -0.20
C LEU A 292 17.80 11.65 -1.30
N SER A 293 17.50 11.38 -2.57
CA SER A 293 18.40 11.77 -3.67
C SER A 293 17.67 12.47 -4.81
N ASN A 294 18.18 13.61 -5.26
CA ASN A 294 17.59 14.37 -6.36
C ASN A 294 16.10 14.71 -6.10
N VAL A 295 15.85 15.45 -5.02
CA VAL A 295 14.51 15.86 -4.58
C VAL A 295 14.40 17.38 -4.73
N SER A 296 13.44 17.86 -5.50
CA SER A 296 13.21 19.30 -5.73
C SER A 296 11.74 19.65 -5.50
N LEU A 297 11.46 20.33 -4.40
CA LEU A 297 10.11 20.66 -3.95
C LEU A 297 9.93 22.17 -3.82
N SER A 298 9.02 22.74 -4.61
CA SER A 298 8.56 24.13 -4.45
C SER A 298 7.57 24.19 -3.29
N VAL A 299 8.07 24.55 -2.10
CA VAL A 299 7.33 24.59 -0.84
C VAL A 299 6.76 25.98 -0.51
N ARG A 300 5.68 26.02 0.26
CA ARG A 300 5.08 27.24 0.83
C ARG A 300 5.52 27.51 2.28
N SER A 301 5.84 26.48 3.05
CA SER A 301 6.27 26.60 4.45
C SER A 301 7.67 27.21 4.57
N THR A 302 7.86 28.08 5.56
CA THR A 302 9.18 28.60 5.97
C THR A 302 10.02 27.56 6.73
N ASN A 303 9.37 26.57 7.32
CA ASN A 303 9.99 25.40 7.94
C ASN A 303 9.60 24.16 7.12
N PRO A 304 10.28 23.89 6.01
CA PRO A 304 9.83 22.88 5.05
C PRO A 304 10.01 21.44 5.55
N TRP A 305 10.90 21.22 6.50
CA TRP A 305 11.18 19.90 7.04
C TRP A 305 11.04 19.85 8.55
N ASN A 306 10.50 18.74 9.06
CA ASN A 306 10.49 18.41 10.48
C ASN A 306 11.02 16.99 10.64
N CYS A 307 12.26 16.85 11.12
CA CYS A 307 12.90 15.56 11.31
C CYS A 307 13.24 15.35 12.79
N SER A 308 12.91 14.16 13.31
CA SER A 308 13.24 13.76 14.66
C SER A 308 13.41 12.25 14.72
N LEU A 309 14.45 11.76 15.41
CA LEU A 309 14.67 10.33 15.63
C LEU A 309 14.76 9.54 14.30
N VAL A 310 15.42 10.14 13.31
CA VAL A 310 15.69 9.52 12.02
C VAL A 310 17.17 9.71 11.69
N GLU A 311 17.73 8.78 10.93
CA GLU A 311 19.12 8.77 10.52
C GLU A 311 19.24 8.34 9.06
N GLY A 312 20.18 8.97 8.35
CA GLY A 312 20.38 8.70 6.95
C GLY A 312 21.19 9.79 6.26
N TYR A 313 21.05 9.85 4.95
CA TYR A 313 21.85 10.72 4.10
C TYR A 313 21.04 11.24 2.94
N SER A 314 21.54 12.31 2.34
CA SER A 314 20.87 12.96 1.22
C SER A 314 21.87 13.48 0.22
N ASN A 315 21.44 13.54 -1.03
CA ASN A 315 22.22 14.12 -2.12
C ASN A 315 21.31 14.93 -3.04
N SER A 316 21.61 16.21 -3.24
CA SER A 316 20.81 17.11 -4.10
C SER A 316 19.34 17.19 -3.67
N VAL A 317 19.08 17.76 -2.49
CA VAL A 317 17.73 17.98 -1.95
C VAL A 317 17.45 19.47 -1.79
N LEU A 318 16.36 19.94 -2.39
CA LEU A 318 15.85 21.31 -2.35
C LEU A 318 14.36 21.27 -1.93
N PRO A 319 13.95 22.03 -0.90
CA PRO A 319 14.75 22.89 -0.02
C PRO A 319 15.67 22.08 0.89
N GLU A 320 16.66 22.74 1.50
CA GLU A 320 17.68 22.10 2.34
C GLU A 320 17.05 21.22 3.43
N ILE A 321 17.42 19.94 3.45
CA ILE A 321 16.93 18.91 4.38
C ILE A 321 17.42 19.12 5.81
N CYS A 322 16.84 18.42 6.80
CA CYS A 322 17.29 18.45 8.19
C CYS A 322 18.69 17.86 8.39
N GLU A 323 19.42 18.32 9.42
CA GLU A 323 20.78 17.87 9.77
C GLU A 323 20.92 16.36 9.93
N GLN A 324 19.90 15.70 10.48
CA GLN A 324 19.84 14.26 10.67
C GLN A 324 20.02 13.44 9.37
N LEU A 325 19.77 14.06 8.22
CA LEU A 325 19.89 13.44 6.90
C LEU A 325 20.94 14.14 6.02
N ARG A 326 21.71 15.11 6.56
CA ARG A 326 22.76 15.83 5.81
C ARG A 326 24.09 15.09 5.76
N THR A 327 24.24 13.99 6.49
CA THR A 327 25.52 13.27 6.51
C THR A 327 25.88 12.79 5.09
N SER A 328 27.11 13.06 4.67
CA SER A 328 27.61 12.53 3.40
C SER A 328 27.80 11.02 3.57
N PRO A 329 27.35 10.20 2.61
CA PRO A 329 27.57 8.78 2.70
C PRO A 329 29.07 8.49 2.80
N GLY A 330 29.47 7.70 3.80
CA GLY A 330 30.82 7.16 3.87
C GLY A 330 31.13 6.30 2.63
N PRO A 331 32.41 5.96 2.37
CA PRO A 331 32.76 5.05 1.29
C PRO A 331 31.95 3.74 1.39
N GLY A 332 31.03 3.50 0.45
CA GLY A 332 30.14 2.33 0.44
C GLY A 332 28.69 2.54 0.90
N GLN A 333 28.31 3.72 1.41
CA GLN A 333 26.92 4.03 1.79
C GLN A 333 26.12 4.62 0.61
N VAL A 334 25.91 3.85 -0.46
CA VAL A 334 25.07 4.30 -1.59
C VAL A 334 23.60 4.06 -1.25
N CYS A 335 22.68 4.95 -1.69
CA CYS A 335 21.22 4.71 -1.55
C CYS A 335 20.94 3.27 -1.93
N TYR A 336 20.11 2.57 -1.14
CA TYR A 336 19.55 1.29 -1.56
C TYR A 336 18.97 1.48 -2.97
N ASP A 337 19.45 0.69 -3.93
CA ASP A 337 19.22 0.92 -5.36
C ASP A 337 18.04 0.11 -5.90
N GLY A 338 17.38 -0.67 -5.04
CA GLY A 338 16.27 -1.54 -5.40
C GLY A 338 16.67 -2.84 -6.09
N ASN A 339 17.97 -3.12 -6.30
CA ASN A 339 18.44 -4.27 -7.08
C ASN A 339 19.02 -5.41 -6.24
N SER A 340 19.10 -5.30 -4.91
CA SER A 340 19.61 -6.39 -4.08
C SER A 340 18.56 -7.50 -3.91
N TYR A 341 18.30 -8.23 -4.99
CA TYR A 341 17.70 -9.55 -4.91
C TYR A 341 18.77 -10.51 -4.38
N PRO A 342 18.53 -11.26 -3.28
CA PRO A 342 19.24 -12.52 -3.13
C PRO A 342 18.83 -13.37 -4.34
N ALA A 343 19.82 -13.75 -5.15
CA ALA A 343 19.64 -14.70 -6.25
C ALA A 343 19.21 -16.06 -5.69
N ALA A 344 17.94 -16.21 -5.36
CA ALA A 344 17.35 -17.51 -5.14
C ALA A 344 17.21 -18.17 -6.52
N ALA A 345 18.06 -19.17 -6.74
CA ALA A 345 18.04 -20.05 -7.90
C ALA A 345 16.68 -20.76 -8.01
N ALA A 346 15.71 -20.12 -8.66
CA ALA A 346 14.63 -20.84 -9.29
C ALA A 346 15.21 -21.47 -10.57
N GLN A 347 15.75 -22.68 -10.45
CA GLN A 347 15.98 -23.49 -11.64
C GLN A 347 14.67 -23.62 -12.41
N PRO A 348 14.69 -23.50 -13.75
CA PRO A 348 13.51 -23.73 -14.55
C PRO A 348 13.11 -25.20 -14.39
N GLN A 349 12.06 -25.47 -13.62
CA GLN A 349 11.42 -26.78 -13.67
C GLN A 349 10.85 -26.95 -15.08
N SER A 350 11.39 -27.93 -15.80
CA SER A 350 10.86 -28.38 -17.08
C SER A 350 9.37 -28.71 -16.93
N PRO A 351 8.49 -28.27 -17.84
CA PRO A 351 7.07 -28.58 -17.75
C PRO A 351 6.88 -30.10 -17.86
N GLN A 352 6.35 -30.71 -16.80
CA GLN A 352 5.75 -32.04 -16.92
C GLN A 352 4.62 -31.93 -17.95
N LYS A 353 4.78 -32.66 -19.06
CA LYS A 353 3.74 -32.83 -20.08
C LYS A 353 2.53 -33.51 -19.44
N SER A 354 1.58 -32.74 -18.95
CA SER A 354 0.22 -33.22 -18.73
C SER A 354 -0.54 -33.05 -20.05
N SER A 355 -1.09 -34.16 -20.55
CA SER A 355 -1.90 -34.21 -21.76
C SER A 355 -3.29 -33.64 -21.47
N ALA A 356 -3.40 -32.32 -21.43
CA ALA A 356 -4.68 -31.62 -21.52
C ALA A 356 -4.43 -30.24 -22.16
N SER A 357 -4.70 -30.16 -23.45
CA SER A 357 -4.65 -28.94 -24.24
C SER A 357 -5.68 -27.92 -23.72
N ARG A 358 -5.34 -27.14 -22.69
CA ARG A 358 -6.02 -25.89 -22.38
C ARG A 358 -5.26 -24.76 -23.07
N LEU A 359 -5.92 -24.10 -24.01
CA LEU A 359 -5.49 -22.85 -24.61
C LEU A 359 -5.42 -21.75 -23.53
N LEU A 360 -4.36 -21.74 -22.74
CA LEU A 360 -3.95 -20.58 -21.96
C LEU A 360 -3.15 -19.67 -22.89
N ASN A 361 -3.59 -18.41 -22.99
CA ASN A 361 -2.98 -17.42 -23.86
C ASN A 361 -1.51 -17.19 -23.43
N PRO A 362 -0.50 -17.47 -24.27
CA PRO A 362 0.92 -17.39 -23.90
C PRO A 362 1.36 -15.99 -23.45
N PHE A 363 0.61 -14.95 -23.78
CA PHE A 363 0.84 -13.59 -23.30
C PHE A 363 0.63 -13.41 -21.79
N LEU A 364 -0.28 -14.17 -21.16
CA LEU A 364 -0.51 -14.10 -19.71
C LEU A 364 0.68 -14.62 -18.91
N TYR A 365 1.34 -15.69 -19.38
CA TYR A 365 2.56 -16.21 -18.76
C TYR A 365 3.74 -15.22 -18.86
N ILE A 366 3.78 -14.41 -19.92
CA ILE A 366 4.85 -13.43 -20.16
C ILE A 366 4.71 -12.20 -19.25
N SER A 367 3.48 -11.74 -18.96
CA SER A 367 3.25 -10.61 -18.04
C SER A 367 3.76 -10.90 -16.62
N TRP A 368 3.71 -12.15 -16.15
CA TRP A 368 4.30 -12.53 -14.85
C TRP A 368 5.83 -12.37 -14.80
N PHE A 369 6.51 -12.66 -15.92
CA PHE A 369 7.97 -12.52 -16.02
C PHE A 369 8.41 -11.06 -16.18
N LEU A 370 7.52 -10.17 -16.63
CA LEU A 370 7.78 -8.73 -16.80
C LEU A 370 7.66 -7.93 -15.49
N CYS A 371 7.26 -8.57 -14.38
CA CYS A 371 7.20 -7.93 -13.07
C CYS A 371 8.56 -7.97 -12.31
N ARG A 372 9.69 -7.92 -13.01
CA ARG A 372 11.05 -7.98 -12.42
C ARG A 372 11.86 -6.72 -12.69
#